data_AF-A0A7V1K328-F1
#
_entry.id   AF-A0A7V1K328-F1
#
_cell.length_a   1.000
_cell.length_b   1.000
_cell.length_c   1.000
_cell.angle_alpha   90.00
_cell.angle_beta   90.00
_cell.angle_gamma   90.00
#
_symmetry.space_group_name_H-M   'P 1'
#
loop_
_entity.id
_entity.type
_entity.pdbx_description
1 polymer ?
#
loop_
_entity_poly.entity_id
_entity_poly.type
_entity_poly.pdbx_seq_one_letter_code
_entity_poly.pdbx_strand_id
1 'polypeptide(L)'
;MEYKFNNFYELITFQAKKRRSKVALLVDNEKITYGDILEKADKLAGFLAGKGVKEGDRIALFLRNSPEFIYTIFAASKLGAILVPVNTFLKEEELSYILEDSGSAVLVASTVHDKVVNSSKASSLCQFILWEGEELAEGKQ
;
A
#
# COMPACT_ATOMS: atom_id res chain seq x y z
N MET A 1 10.95 21.45 -20.67
CA MET A 1 9.99 21.71 -19.57
C MET A 1 10.71 21.34 -18.29
N GLU A 2 10.93 22.29 -17.39
CA GLU A 2 11.70 22.05 -16.16
C GLU A 2 10.72 21.69 -15.04
N TYR A 3 10.70 20.42 -14.64
CA TYR A 3 9.85 19.95 -13.54
C TYR A 3 10.62 20.05 -12.24
N LYS A 4 9.99 20.62 -11.21
CA LYS A 4 10.59 20.79 -9.88
C LYS A 4 10.91 19.47 -9.16
N PHE A 5 10.21 18.40 -9.51
CA PHE A 5 10.33 17.09 -8.89
C PHE A 5 10.51 16.03 -9.96
N ASN A 6 11.33 15.01 -9.67
CA ASN A 6 11.66 13.94 -10.60
C ASN A 6 10.64 12.81 -10.57
N ASN A 7 9.96 12.60 -9.45
CA ASN A 7 8.95 11.57 -9.28
C ASN A 7 7.86 11.98 -8.28
N PHE A 8 6.82 11.15 -8.22
CA PHE A 8 5.68 11.36 -7.34
C PHE A 8 6.08 11.38 -5.85
N TYR A 9 7.01 10.51 -5.44
CA TYR A 9 7.47 10.43 -4.06
C TYR A 9 8.15 11.72 -3.57
N GLU A 10 8.99 12.35 -4.40
CA GLU A 10 9.62 13.63 -4.09
C GLU A 10 8.58 14.74 -3.86
N LEU A 11 7.58 14.82 -4.74
CA LEU A 11 6.48 15.79 -4.64
C LEU A 11 5.70 15.61 -3.34
N ILE A 12 5.21 14.40 -3.06
CA ILE A 12 4.37 14.14 -1.87
C ILE A 12 5.16 14.31 -0.58
N THR A 13 6.43 13.89 -0.54
CA THR A 13 7.28 14.03 0.63
C THR A 13 7.59 15.50 0.90
N PHE A 14 7.88 16.28 -0.14
CA PHE A 14 8.10 17.72 0.00
C PHE A 14 6.86 18.43 0.58
N GLN A 15 5.67 18.14 0.05
CA GLN A 15 4.43 18.74 0.53
C GLN A 15 4.09 18.28 1.95
N ALA A 16 4.24 16.99 2.24
CA ALA A 16 3.93 16.42 3.56
C ALA A 16 4.83 17.01 4.66
N LYS A 17 6.14 17.17 4.39
CA LYS A 17 7.07 17.84 5.31
C LYS A 17 6.72 19.31 5.52
N LYS A 18 6.42 20.04 4.43
CA LYS A 18 6.04 21.46 4.50
C LYS A 18 4.74 21.70 5.29
N ARG A 19 3.81 20.75 5.24
CA ARG A 19 2.47 20.86 5.85
C ARG A 19 2.25 19.85 6.97
N ARG A 20 3.31 19.48 7.69
CA ARG A 20 3.31 18.35 8.64
C ARG A 20 2.10 18.32 9.57
N SER A 21 1.75 19.44 10.19
CA SER A 21 0.63 19.52 11.16
C SER A 21 -0.74 19.78 10.52
N LYS A 22 -0.84 19.87 9.20
CA LYS A 22 -2.14 20.08 8.52
C LYS A 22 -2.83 18.74 8.34
N VAL A 23 -4.14 18.73 8.52
CA VAL A 23 -5.00 17.58 8.27
C VAL A 23 -4.98 17.25 6.77
N ALA A 24 -4.77 15.98 6.45
CA ALA A 24 -4.74 15.44 5.10
C ALA A 24 -5.92 14.51 4.83
N LEU A 25 -6.29 13.68 5.82
CA LEU A 25 -7.45 12.79 5.74
C LEU A 25 -8.39 13.04 6.92
N LEU A 26 -9.69 12.92 6.64
CA LEU A 26 -10.75 12.83 7.62
C LEU A 26 -11.37 11.45 7.46
N VAL A 27 -11.32 10.64 8.51
CA VAL A 27 -11.90 9.29 8.53
C VAL A 27 -12.78 9.20 9.75
N ASP A 28 -14.09 9.13 9.52
CA ASP A 28 -15.11 9.27 10.57
C ASP A 28 -14.84 10.53 11.42
N ASN A 29 -14.48 10.33 12.70
CA ASN A 29 -14.16 11.41 13.64
C ASN A 29 -12.65 11.67 13.80
N GLU A 30 -11.81 10.90 13.12
CA GLU A 30 -10.36 11.01 13.20
C GLU A 30 -9.79 11.98 12.17
N LYS A 31 -8.76 12.72 12.59
CA LYS A 31 -8.02 13.67 11.76
C LYS A 31 -6.60 13.17 11.62
N ILE A 32 -6.22 12.80 10.41
CA ILE A 32 -4.88 12.30 10.12
C ILE A 32 -4.13 13.40 9.40
N THR A 33 -2.98 13.81 9.96
CA THR A 33 -2.15 14.86 9.38
C THR A 33 -1.23 14.34 8.29
N TYR A 34 -0.69 15.24 7.47
CA TYR A 34 0.38 14.90 6.53
C TYR A 34 1.59 14.26 7.24
N GLY A 35 1.86 14.67 8.48
CA GLY A 35 2.94 14.11 9.28
C GLY A 35 2.71 12.66 9.69
N ASP A 36 1.47 12.32 10.04
CA ASP A 36 1.07 10.97 10.43
C ASP A 36 1.12 10.01 9.24
N ILE A 37 0.64 10.47 8.07
CA ILE A 37 0.74 9.70 6.81
C ILE A 37 2.20 9.35 6.51
N LEU A 38 3.10 10.34 6.59
CA LEU A 38 4.52 10.11 6.29
C LEU A 38 5.14 9.11 7.25
N GLU A 39 4.83 9.19 8.54
CA GLU A 39 5.35 8.25 9.54
C GLU A 39 4.83 6.82 9.32
N LYS A 40 3.53 6.65 9.06
CA LYS A 40 2.93 5.34 8.80
C LYS A 40 3.44 4.74 7.49
N ALA A 41 3.55 5.55 6.43
CA ALA A 41 4.12 5.13 5.15
C ALA A 41 5.60 4.76 5.26
N ASP A 42 6.39 5.50 6.04
CA ASP A 42 7.80 5.19 6.27
C ASP A 42 7.99 3.86 7.01
N LYS A 43 7.16 3.60 8.03
CA LYS A 43 7.13 2.31 8.74
C LYS A 43 6.73 1.17 7.80
N LEU A 44 5.68 1.36 7.01
CA LEU A 44 5.24 0.36 6.03
C LEU A 44 6.30 0.09 4.96
N ALA A 45 6.95 1.12 4.42
CA ALA A 45 8.03 0.95 3.46
C ALA A 45 9.21 0.16 4.04
N GLY A 46 9.57 0.42 5.30
CA GLY A 46 10.60 -0.35 6.01
C GLY A 46 10.23 -1.81 6.18
N PHE A 47 8.97 -2.09 6.54
CA PHE A 47 8.45 -3.46 6.64
C PHE A 47 8.48 -4.19 5.29
N LEU A 48 7.95 -3.56 4.23
CA LEU A 48 7.91 -4.14 2.88
C LEU A 48 9.33 -4.42 2.36
N ALA A 49 10.27 -3.48 2.52
CA ALA A 49 11.68 -3.69 2.17
C ALA A 49 12.31 -4.83 2.99
N GLY A 50 12.01 -4.92 4.29
CA GLY A 50 12.43 -6.01 5.17
C GLY A 50 11.89 -7.38 4.76
N LYS A 51 10.73 -7.42 4.08
CA LYS A 51 10.16 -8.62 3.47
C LYS A 51 10.66 -8.88 2.05
N GLY A 52 11.56 -8.05 1.53
CA GLY A 52 12.25 -8.28 0.25
C GLY A 52 11.68 -7.52 -0.95
N VAL A 53 10.70 -6.63 -0.74
CA VAL A 53 10.16 -5.76 -1.81
C VAL A 53 11.22 -4.76 -2.29
N LYS A 54 11.38 -4.67 -3.61
CA LYS A 54 12.37 -3.81 -4.28
C LYS A 54 11.72 -2.88 -5.31
N GLU A 55 12.53 -1.96 -5.84
CA GLU A 55 12.13 -1.12 -6.97
C GLU A 55 11.66 -1.97 -8.15
N GLY A 56 10.53 -1.59 -8.75
CA GLY A 56 9.89 -2.32 -9.85
C GLY A 56 9.01 -3.51 -9.44
N ASP A 57 9.07 -3.97 -8.18
CA ASP A 57 8.13 -4.97 -7.68
C ASP A 57 6.72 -4.40 -7.62
N ARG A 58 5.72 -5.27 -7.76
CA ARG A 58 4.31 -4.88 -7.82
C ARG A 58 3.58 -5.21 -6.53
N ILE A 59 2.84 -4.23 -6.04
CA ILE A 59 2.01 -4.34 -4.83
C ILE A 59 0.55 -4.18 -5.26
N ALA A 60 -0.20 -5.28 -5.19
CA ALA A 60 -1.63 -5.26 -5.42
C ALA A 60 -2.37 -4.64 -4.24
N LEU A 61 -3.33 -3.77 -4.54
CA LEU A 61 -4.17 -3.09 -3.57
C LEU A 61 -5.60 -3.59 -3.70
N PHE A 62 -6.03 -4.43 -2.77
CA PHE A 62 -7.41 -4.90 -2.62
C PHE A 62 -8.03 -4.36 -1.33
N LEU A 63 -7.97 -3.03 -1.23
CA LEU A 63 -8.40 -2.23 -0.08
C LEU A 63 -9.62 -1.39 -0.46
N ARG A 64 -10.44 -1.06 0.54
CA ARG A 64 -11.45 -0.01 0.42
C ARG A 64 -10.80 1.36 0.57
N ASN A 65 -11.61 2.41 0.55
CA ASN A 65 -11.16 3.76 0.92
C ASN A 65 -10.83 3.79 2.41
N SER A 66 -9.55 3.64 2.75
CA SER A 66 -9.02 3.68 4.12
C SER A 66 -7.68 4.43 4.18
N PRO A 67 -7.22 4.85 5.37
CA PRO A 67 -5.88 5.43 5.52
C PRO A 67 -4.77 4.52 4.99
N GLU A 68 -4.90 3.21 5.16
CA GLU A 68 -3.95 2.18 4.72
C GLU A 68 -3.75 2.19 3.21
N PHE A 69 -4.79 2.54 2.44
CA PHE A 69 -4.67 2.76 1.00
C PHE A 69 -3.65 3.86 0.69
N ILE A 70 -3.75 5.00 1.40
CA ILE A 70 -2.85 6.14 1.23
C ILE A 70 -1.45 5.83 1.76
N TYR A 71 -1.35 5.16 2.91
CA TYR A 71 -0.06 4.74 3.47
C TYR A 71 0.68 3.81 2.50
N THR A 72 -0.03 2.86 1.88
CA THR A 72 0.55 1.92 0.94
C THR A 72 1.00 2.60 -0.35
N ILE A 73 0.24 3.58 -0.85
CA ILE A 73 0.67 4.37 -2.02
C ILE A 73 2.00 5.08 -1.74
N PHE A 74 2.11 5.73 -0.58
CA PHE A 74 3.30 6.50 -0.22
C PHE A 74 4.49 5.57 0.05
N ALA A 75 4.25 4.43 0.70
CA ALA A 75 5.26 3.42 0.95
C ALA A 75 5.79 2.80 -0.35
N ALA A 76 4.90 2.39 -1.27
CA ALA A 76 5.26 1.86 -2.57
C ALA A 76 6.06 2.88 -3.39
N SER A 77 5.57 4.13 -3.43
CA SER A 77 6.25 5.22 -4.13
C SER A 77 7.65 5.49 -3.58
N LYS A 78 7.84 5.37 -2.25
CA LYS A 78 9.15 5.48 -1.59
C LYS A 78 10.11 4.37 -2.02
N LEU A 79 9.60 3.16 -2.17
CA LEU A 79 10.39 1.99 -2.57
C LEU A 79 10.65 1.92 -4.08
N GLY A 80 10.02 2.80 -4.87
CA GLY A 80 10.00 2.66 -6.33
C GLY A 80 9.19 1.43 -6.79
N ALA A 81 8.32 0.92 -5.94
CA ALA A 81 7.42 -0.19 -6.27
C ALA A 81 6.23 0.31 -7.10
N ILE A 82 5.67 -0.59 -7.90
CA ILE A 82 4.54 -0.34 -8.80
C ILE A 82 3.25 -0.74 -8.08
N LEU A 83 2.25 0.11 -8.12
CA LEU A 83 0.94 -0.16 -7.54
C LEU A 83 0.02 -0.81 -8.56
N VAL A 84 -0.70 -1.86 -8.14
CA VAL A 84 -1.72 -2.54 -8.94
C VAL A 84 -3.06 -2.41 -8.21
N PRO A 85 -3.84 -1.34 -8.46
CA PRO A 85 -5.15 -1.19 -7.84
C PRO A 85 -6.13 -2.24 -8.36
N VAL A 86 -6.77 -2.97 -7.44
CA VAL A 86 -7.74 -4.02 -7.77
C VAL A 86 -9.12 -3.61 -7.27
N ASN A 87 -10.12 -3.69 -8.15
CA ASN A 87 -11.49 -3.35 -7.80
C ASN A 87 -12.06 -4.37 -6.79
N THR A 88 -12.46 -3.91 -5.60
CA THR A 88 -12.97 -4.73 -4.49
C THR A 88 -14.32 -5.40 -4.74
N PHE A 89 -15.01 -5.05 -5.84
CA PHE A 89 -16.22 -5.75 -6.28
C PHE A 89 -15.95 -7.02 -7.10
N LEU A 90 -14.68 -7.28 -7.46
CA LEU A 90 -14.28 -8.48 -8.19
C LEU A 90 -14.23 -9.70 -7.27
N LYS A 91 -14.40 -10.88 -7.86
CA LYS A 91 -14.42 -12.16 -7.15
C LYS A 91 -13.05 -12.86 -7.24
N GLU A 92 -12.99 -14.03 -6.63
CA GLU A 92 -11.77 -14.81 -6.45
C GLU A 92 -11.07 -15.16 -7.77
N GLU A 93 -11.81 -15.41 -8.84
CA GLU A 93 -11.26 -15.74 -10.16
C GLU A 93 -10.59 -14.52 -10.80
N GLU A 94 -11.26 -13.36 -10.80
CA GLU A 94 -10.68 -12.14 -11.38
C GLU A 94 -9.52 -11.60 -10.53
N LEU A 95 -9.61 -11.71 -9.19
CA LEU A 95 -8.48 -11.39 -8.32
C LEU A 95 -7.27 -12.26 -8.66
N SER A 96 -7.48 -13.58 -8.80
CA SER A 96 -6.40 -14.51 -9.15
C SER A 96 -5.78 -14.16 -10.50
N TYR A 97 -6.61 -13.86 -11.50
CA TYR A 97 -6.16 -13.47 -12.83
C TYR A 97 -5.31 -12.21 -12.79
N ILE A 98 -5.75 -11.17 -12.08
CA ILE A 98 -5.01 -9.90 -11.97
C ILE A 98 -3.68 -10.11 -11.24
N LEU A 99 -3.65 -10.91 -10.17
CA LEU A 99 -2.42 -11.19 -9.44
C LEU A 99 -1.41 -11.98 -10.28
N GLU A 100 -1.89 -12.95 -11.07
CA GLU A 100 -1.08 -13.76 -11.96
C GLU A 100 -0.53 -12.94 -13.14
N ASP A 101 -1.38 -12.18 -13.84
CA ASP A 101 -1.00 -11.34 -14.97
C ASP A 101 -0.06 -10.21 -14.56
N SER A 102 -0.37 -9.56 -13.44
CA SER A 102 0.52 -8.52 -12.91
C SER A 102 1.79 -9.10 -12.32
N GLY A 103 1.84 -10.36 -11.90
CA GLY A 103 2.97 -10.91 -11.14
C GLY A 103 3.24 -10.10 -9.87
N SER A 104 2.18 -9.74 -9.13
CA SER A 104 2.29 -8.95 -7.90
C SER A 104 3.03 -9.72 -6.81
N ALA A 105 4.08 -9.13 -6.25
CA ALA A 105 4.86 -9.74 -5.17
C ALA A 105 4.11 -9.71 -3.84
N VAL A 106 3.28 -8.69 -3.62
CA VAL A 106 2.53 -8.49 -2.37
C VAL A 106 1.08 -8.17 -2.69
N LEU A 107 0.16 -8.72 -1.91
CA LEU A 107 -1.23 -8.28 -1.87
C LEU A 107 -1.49 -7.57 -0.54
N VAL A 108 -1.95 -6.33 -0.59
CA VAL A 108 -2.49 -5.63 0.58
C VAL A 108 -4.01 -5.67 0.50
N ALA A 109 -4.67 -6.27 1.49
CA ALA A 109 -6.10 -6.57 1.44
C ALA A 109 -6.85 -6.15 2.70
N SER A 110 -8.11 -5.72 2.54
CA SER A 110 -8.98 -5.44 3.70
C SER A 110 -9.55 -6.75 4.24
N THR A 111 -9.63 -6.86 5.57
CA THR A 111 -10.15 -8.07 6.25
C THR A 111 -11.60 -8.37 5.90
N VAL A 112 -12.38 -7.38 5.46
CA VAL A 112 -13.75 -7.59 4.97
C VAL A 112 -13.83 -8.40 3.67
N HIS A 113 -12.69 -8.56 2.98
CA HIS A 113 -12.56 -9.34 1.75
C HIS A 113 -11.85 -10.69 1.97
N ASP A 114 -11.73 -11.14 3.23
CA ASP A 114 -11.07 -12.39 3.61
C ASP A 114 -11.55 -13.60 2.78
N LYS A 115 -12.86 -13.75 2.60
CA LYS A 115 -13.45 -14.85 1.83
C LYS A 115 -12.96 -14.87 0.39
N VAL A 116 -12.92 -13.71 -0.27
CA VAL A 116 -12.51 -13.60 -1.67
C VAL A 116 -11.02 -13.91 -1.79
N VAL A 117 -10.20 -13.33 -0.93
CA VAL A 117 -8.75 -13.55 -0.93
C VAL A 117 -8.42 -15.02 -0.62
N ASN A 118 -9.06 -15.62 0.39
CA ASN A 118 -8.84 -17.02 0.77
C ASN A 118 -9.38 -18.03 -0.26
N SER A 119 -10.37 -17.64 -1.07
CA SER A 119 -10.89 -18.48 -2.17
C SER A 119 -10.13 -18.27 -3.49
N SER A 120 -9.25 -17.25 -3.54
CA SER A 120 -8.40 -16.96 -4.69
C SER A 120 -7.05 -17.71 -4.63
N LYS A 121 -6.22 -17.55 -5.65
CA LYS A 121 -4.84 -18.04 -5.69
C LYS A 121 -3.83 -17.08 -5.02
N ALA A 122 -4.27 -16.05 -4.29
CA ALA A 122 -3.38 -15.03 -3.75
C ALA A 122 -2.25 -15.60 -2.87
N SER A 123 -2.52 -16.63 -2.07
CA SER A 123 -1.53 -17.24 -1.16
C SER A 123 -0.41 -18.00 -1.88
N SER A 124 -0.63 -18.44 -3.12
CA SER A 124 0.40 -19.10 -3.94
C SER A 124 1.07 -18.16 -4.94
N LEU A 125 0.40 -17.08 -5.35
CA LEU A 125 0.91 -16.12 -6.32
C LEU A 125 1.74 -15.00 -5.67
N CYS A 126 1.37 -14.55 -4.47
CA CYS A 126 2.08 -13.49 -3.76
C CYS A 126 3.10 -14.08 -2.77
N GLN A 127 4.19 -13.35 -2.54
CA GLN A 127 5.18 -13.69 -1.51
C GLN A 127 4.56 -13.64 -0.10
N PHE A 128 3.67 -12.68 0.12
CA PHE A 128 2.83 -12.60 1.32
C PHE A 128 1.60 -11.72 1.08
N ILE A 129 0.63 -11.85 1.97
CA ILE A 129 -0.56 -11.00 2.06
C ILE A 129 -0.41 -10.16 3.31
N LEU A 130 -0.62 -8.84 3.18
CA LEU A 130 -0.68 -7.91 4.30
C LEU A 130 -2.14 -7.50 4.52
N TRP A 131 -2.66 -7.75 5.72
CA TRP A 131 -4.04 -7.38 6.02
C TRP A 131 -4.14 -5.98 6.62
N GLU A 132 -5.20 -5.26 6.23
CA GLU A 132 -5.56 -3.98 6.81
C GLU A 132 -5.68 -4.10 8.34
N GLY A 133 -5.02 -3.18 9.06
CA GLY A 133 -5.02 -3.16 10.52
C GLY A 133 -4.06 -4.14 11.19
N GLU A 134 -3.35 -5.00 10.45
CA GLU A 134 -2.22 -5.73 11.03
C GLU A 134 -1.17 -4.71 11.49
N GLU A 135 -0.93 -4.67 12.81
CA GLU A 135 0.11 -3.82 13.37
C GLU A 135 1.44 -4.21 12.71
N LEU A 136 2.10 -3.22 12.10
CA LEU A 136 3.43 -3.30 11.49
C LEU A 136 4.54 -3.51 12.57
N ALA A 137 4.20 -4.19 13.66
CA ALA A 137 5.03 -4.40 14.83
C ALA A 137 6.06 -5.50 14.56
N GLU A 138 7.28 -5.02 14.34
CA GLU A 138 8.56 -5.68 14.54
C GLU A 138 8.84 -6.92 13.69
N GLY A 139 9.83 -6.77 12.80
CA GLY A 139 10.51 -7.90 12.22
C GLY A 139 11.01 -8.84 13.32
N LYS A 140 10.41 -10.02 13.37
CA LYS A 140 11.08 -11.19 13.90
C LYS A 140 11.17 -12.23 12.78
N GLN A 141 12.40 -12.67 12.61
CA GLN A 141 12.84 -13.79 11.79
C GLN A 141 12.00 -15.04 12.06
#